data_AF-A0A956WQR2-F1
#
_entry.id   AF-A0A956WQR2-F1
#
_cell.length_a   1.000
_cell.length_b   1.000
_cell.length_c   1.000
_cell.angle_alpha   90.00
_cell.angle_beta   90.00
_cell.angle_gamma   90.00
#
_symmetry.space_group_name_H-M   'P 1'
#
loop_
_entity.id
_entity.type
_entity.pdbx_description
1 polymer ?
#
loop_
_entity_poly.entity_id
_entity_poly.type
_entity_poly.pdbx_seq_one_letter_code
_entity_poly.pdbx_strand_id
1 'polypeptide(L)'
;FSGLKKRMLGLGSWMVRNVSGVNAPDPVSGFRAYSREAALRFTILTRYSYTLETIIQAGKGGLGIESVPVTTNPPTRPSRLQRSMWHFIKAQAGTILRLYAFYEPLRTFSYIAVPFLLAGAALWIRFLINYLSGESGVGRFVQSLTLGTGLLLVGTLIVLFGIQADISGKHRQLTQEMLYRLKKMELAKVGDQVQVADDF
;
A
#
# COMPACT_ATOMS: atom_id res chain seq x y z
N PHE A 1 19.58 -21.68 -0.88
CA PHE A 1 18.66 -20.60 -1.32
C PHE A 1 19.42 -19.57 -2.15
N SER A 2 19.04 -19.32 -3.41
CA SER A 2 19.66 -18.29 -4.26
C SER A 2 19.67 -16.92 -3.57
N GLY A 3 20.81 -16.22 -3.58
CA GLY A 3 21.00 -14.94 -2.88
C GLY A 3 20.04 -13.84 -3.32
N LEU A 4 19.61 -13.85 -4.58
CA LEU A 4 18.61 -12.93 -5.12
C LEU A 4 17.26 -13.07 -4.40
N LYS A 5 16.86 -14.32 -4.12
CA LYS A 5 15.59 -14.62 -3.41
C LYS A 5 15.60 -14.07 -1.98
N LYS A 6 16.74 -14.17 -1.27
CA LYS A 6 16.91 -13.58 0.07
C LYS A 6 16.83 -12.05 0.04
N ARG A 7 17.46 -11.39 -0.94
CA ARG A 7 17.41 -9.92 -1.07
C ARG A 7 16.00 -9.41 -1.37
N MET A 8 15.25 -10.10 -2.23
CA MET A 8 13.87 -9.71 -2.56
C MET A 8 12.89 -9.97 -1.41
N LEU A 9 13.04 -11.07 -0.68
CA LEU A 9 12.31 -11.30 0.56
C LEU A 9 12.63 -10.19 1.58
N GLY A 10 13.91 -9.81 1.72
CA GLY A 10 14.34 -8.71 2.57
C GLY A 10 13.70 -7.37 2.20
N LEU A 11 13.62 -7.04 0.90
CA LEU A 11 12.93 -5.85 0.40
C LEU A 11 11.42 -5.87 0.68
N GLY A 12 10.77 -7.01 0.48
CA GLY A 12 9.35 -7.19 0.82
C GLY A 12 9.10 -6.97 2.31
N SER A 13 9.88 -7.62 3.18
CA SER A 13 9.77 -7.44 4.63
C SER A 13 10.14 -6.03 5.08
N TRP A 14 11.08 -5.35 4.42
CA TRP A 14 11.40 -3.95 4.69
C TRP A 14 10.23 -3.03 4.31
N MET A 15 9.61 -3.24 3.15
CA MET A 15 8.49 -2.42 2.70
C MET A 15 7.26 -2.62 3.58
N VAL A 16 6.96 -3.86 3.97
CA VAL A 16 5.88 -4.13 4.94
C VAL A 16 6.16 -3.43 6.27
N ARG A 17 7.39 -3.51 6.79
CA ARG A 17 7.80 -2.78 8.00
C ARG A 17 7.63 -1.27 7.86
N ASN A 18 7.98 -0.70 6.71
CA ASN A 18 7.84 0.74 6.46
C ASN A 18 6.36 1.17 6.40
N VAL A 19 5.48 0.32 5.87
CA VAL A 19 4.04 0.63 5.73
C VAL A 19 3.25 0.35 7.00
N SER A 20 3.58 -0.73 7.71
CA SER A 20 2.90 -1.12 8.95
C SER A 20 3.47 -0.40 10.18
N GLY A 21 4.74 0.01 10.16
CA GLY A 21 5.45 0.47 11.35
C GLY A 21 5.74 -0.65 12.36
N VAL A 22 5.49 -1.92 12.02
CA VAL A 22 5.63 -3.06 12.94
C VAL A 22 6.73 -4.00 12.51
N ASN A 23 7.56 -4.40 13.47
CA ASN A 23 8.63 -5.37 13.25
C ASN A 23 8.08 -6.81 13.20
N ALA A 24 7.66 -7.24 12.01
CA ALA A 24 7.30 -8.63 11.72
C ALA A 24 8.41 -9.28 10.86
N PRO A 25 9.22 -10.20 11.41
CA PRO A 25 10.31 -10.86 10.67
C PRO A 25 9.79 -11.75 9.53
N ASP A 26 8.60 -12.37 9.69
CA ASP A 26 7.88 -13.08 8.63
C ASP A 26 6.46 -12.51 8.43
N PRO A 27 6.29 -11.49 7.57
CA PRO A 27 5.01 -10.85 7.38
C PRO A 27 4.02 -11.66 6.55
N VAL A 28 4.47 -12.70 5.84
CA VAL A 28 3.63 -13.51 4.95
C VAL A 28 3.14 -14.80 5.60
N SER A 29 3.61 -15.11 6.80
CA SER A 29 3.10 -16.24 7.59
C SER A 29 1.58 -16.14 7.81
N GLY A 30 0.90 -17.24 7.53
CA GLY A 30 -0.53 -17.42 7.80
C GLY A 30 -0.83 -17.95 9.21
N PHE A 31 0.19 -18.39 9.96
CA PHE A 31 0.00 -18.89 11.31
C PHE A 31 -0.07 -17.74 12.30
N ARG A 32 -1.27 -17.41 12.76
CA ARG A 32 -1.55 -16.21 13.57
C ARG A 32 -2.67 -16.46 14.57
N ALA A 33 -2.50 -15.93 15.77
CA ALA A 33 -3.54 -15.86 16.79
C ALA A 33 -4.01 -14.41 16.92
N TYR A 34 -5.32 -14.21 17.07
CA TYR A 34 -5.92 -12.89 17.25
C TYR A 34 -6.75 -12.91 18.52
N SER A 35 -6.65 -11.85 19.33
CA SER A 35 -7.62 -11.61 20.39
C SER A 35 -8.98 -11.28 19.78
N ARG A 36 -10.06 -11.48 20.54
CA ARG A 36 -11.43 -11.11 20.12
C ARG A 36 -11.51 -9.65 19.66
N GLU A 37 -10.87 -8.75 20.42
CA GLU A 37 -10.84 -7.31 20.11
C GLU A 37 -10.09 -7.01 18.81
N ALA A 38 -8.94 -7.66 18.58
CA ALA A 38 -8.19 -7.50 17.34
C ALA A 38 -8.99 -8.03 16.13
N ALA A 39 -9.62 -9.20 16.27
CA ALA A 39 -10.43 -9.81 15.22
C ALA A 39 -11.62 -8.92 14.79
N LEU A 40 -12.24 -8.19 15.72
CA LEU A 40 -13.35 -7.27 15.41
C LEU A 40 -12.90 -6.06 14.60
N ARG A 41 -11.67 -5.57 14.84
CA ARG A 41 -11.09 -4.42 14.13
C ARG A 41 -10.67 -4.76 12.72
N PHE A 42 -10.23 -6.00 12.47
CA PHE A 42 -9.82 -6.40 11.14
C PHE A 42 -11.00 -6.46 10.17
N THR A 43 -10.80 -5.86 9.00
CA THR A 43 -11.71 -6.00 7.87
C THR A 43 -10.87 -6.23 6.63
N ILE A 44 -10.83 -7.47 6.16
CA ILE A 44 -10.04 -7.88 4.99
C ILE A 44 -10.84 -7.47 3.75
N LEU A 45 -10.40 -6.40 3.09
CA LEU A 45 -11.05 -5.87 1.88
C LEU A 45 -10.36 -6.39 0.62
N THR A 46 -9.08 -6.74 0.73
CA THR A 46 -8.28 -7.10 -0.43
C THR A 46 -8.32 -8.59 -0.71
N ARG A 47 -8.44 -8.98 -1.99
CA ARG A 47 -8.42 -10.39 -2.40
C ARG A 47 -7.01 -10.99 -2.47
N TYR A 48 -5.97 -10.19 -2.20
CA TYR A 48 -4.59 -10.58 -2.51
C TYR A 48 -3.90 -11.32 -1.36
N SER A 49 -3.81 -10.69 -0.19
CA SER A 49 -3.13 -11.29 0.95
C SER A 49 -3.70 -10.72 2.23
N TYR A 50 -4.52 -11.53 2.88
CA TYR A 50 -5.03 -11.18 4.20
C TYR A 50 -3.89 -10.99 5.20
N THR A 51 -2.75 -11.69 5.05
CA THR A 51 -1.62 -11.63 5.99
C THR A 51 -0.90 -10.28 5.95
N LEU A 52 -0.70 -9.72 4.76
CA LEU A 52 -0.14 -8.37 4.64
C LEU A 52 -1.14 -7.31 5.10
N GLU A 53 -2.41 -7.49 4.76
CA GLU A 53 -3.47 -6.55 5.14
C GLU A 53 -3.64 -6.47 6.66
N THR A 54 -3.68 -7.62 7.35
CA THR A 54 -3.83 -7.63 8.82
C THR A 54 -2.61 -7.06 9.54
N ILE A 55 -1.38 -7.25 9.05
CA ILE A 55 -0.20 -6.58 9.65
C ILE A 55 -0.30 -5.06 9.50
N ILE A 56 -0.66 -4.58 8.31
CA ILE A 56 -0.74 -3.14 8.09
C ILE A 56 -1.87 -2.53 8.91
N GLN A 57 -3.03 -3.18 8.98
CA GLN A 57 -4.14 -2.74 9.82
C GLN A 57 -3.77 -2.77 11.30
N ALA A 58 -3.07 -3.82 11.76
CA ALA A 58 -2.61 -3.91 13.13
C ALA A 58 -1.62 -2.79 13.47
N GLY A 59 -0.65 -2.54 12.59
CA GLY A 59 0.32 -1.48 12.78
C GLY A 59 -0.28 -0.07 12.77
N LYS A 60 -1.10 0.25 11.76
CA LYS A 60 -1.79 1.54 11.69
C LYS A 60 -2.84 1.73 12.78
N GLY A 61 -3.43 0.64 13.27
CA GLY A 61 -4.40 0.62 14.36
C GLY A 61 -3.78 0.58 15.76
N GLY A 62 -2.45 0.60 15.88
CA GLY A 62 -1.76 0.55 17.17
C GLY A 62 -1.95 -0.77 17.93
N LEU A 63 -2.29 -1.86 17.23
CA LEU A 63 -2.40 -3.18 17.84
C LEU A 63 -1.01 -3.76 18.12
N GLY A 64 -0.84 -4.34 19.31
CA GLY A 64 0.36 -5.08 19.66
C GLY A 64 0.53 -6.31 18.76
N ILE A 65 1.71 -6.48 18.18
CA ILE A 65 2.09 -7.68 17.43
C ILE A 65 3.35 -8.25 18.07
N GLU A 66 3.32 -9.55 18.35
CA GLU A 66 4.47 -10.30 18.85
C GLU A 66 4.76 -11.47 17.92
N SER A 67 6.05 -11.72 17.66
CA SER A 67 6.50 -12.80 16.78
C SER A 67 7.17 -13.88 17.62
N VAL A 68 6.51 -15.01 17.76
CA VAL A 68 7.05 -16.18 18.46
C VAL A 68 7.81 -17.05 17.46
N PRO A 69 9.10 -17.35 17.67
CA PRO A 69 9.84 -18.25 16.80
C PRO A 69 9.31 -19.67 16.96
N VAL A 70 8.91 -20.28 15.85
CA VAL A 70 8.42 -21.68 15.82
C VAL A 70 9.30 -22.48 14.87
N THR A 71 9.70 -23.68 15.29
CA THR A 71 10.44 -24.61 14.44
C THR A 71 9.51 -25.18 13.36
N THR A 72 9.87 -24.98 12.09
CA THR A 72 9.06 -25.46 10.95
C THR A 72 9.51 -26.85 10.51
N ASN A 73 8.57 -27.74 10.19
CA ASN A 73 8.87 -29.01 9.52
C ASN A 73 9.37 -28.78 8.09
N PRO A 74 10.24 -29.66 7.56
CA PRO A 74 10.66 -29.60 6.17
C PRO A 74 9.44 -29.71 5.24
N PRO A 75 9.45 -29.00 4.10
CA PRO A 75 8.31 -28.96 3.19
C PRO A 75 8.02 -30.36 2.63
N THR A 76 6.85 -30.90 2.94
CA THR A 76 6.41 -32.24 2.50
C THR A 76 5.89 -32.28 1.06
N ARG A 77 5.67 -31.11 0.43
CA ARG A 77 5.14 -31.00 -0.93
C ARG A 77 5.65 -29.75 -1.65
N PRO A 78 5.90 -29.81 -2.98
CA PRO A 78 6.23 -28.62 -3.77
C PRO A 78 5.11 -27.57 -3.71
N SER A 79 5.51 -26.31 -3.57
CA SER A 79 4.59 -25.16 -3.49
C SER A 79 3.79 -24.99 -4.79
N ARG A 80 2.46 -24.99 -4.69
CA ARG A 80 1.56 -24.70 -5.83
C ARG A 80 1.49 -23.21 -6.17
N LEU A 81 1.90 -22.34 -5.24
CA LEU A 81 1.73 -20.90 -5.34
C LEU A 81 2.82 -20.24 -6.21
N GLN A 82 3.94 -20.92 -6.47
CA GLN A 82 5.04 -20.38 -7.27
C GLN A 82 5.45 -21.32 -8.40
N ARG A 83 5.00 -21.00 -9.61
CA ARG A 83 5.35 -21.70 -10.84
C ARG A 83 6.70 -21.25 -11.44
N SER A 84 7.12 -20.00 -11.21
CA SER A 84 8.43 -19.49 -11.65
C SER A 84 8.90 -18.27 -10.84
N MET A 85 10.21 -18.03 -10.78
CA MET A 85 10.82 -16.90 -10.06
C MET A 85 10.29 -15.55 -10.55
N TRP A 86 10.22 -15.37 -11.87
CA TRP A 86 9.74 -14.14 -12.49
C TRP A 86 8.25 -13.89 -12.24
N HIS A 87 7.42 -14.94 -12.27
CA HIS A 87 6.01 -14.84 -11.95
C HIS A 87 5.80 -14.45 -10.48
N PHE A 88 6.58 -15.03 -9.56
CA PHE A 88 6.52 -14.67 -8.15
C PHE A 88 6.91 -13.21 -7.90
N ILE A 89 7.99 -12.75 -8.53
CA ILE A 89 8.48 -11.38 -8.38
C ILE A 89 7.46 -10.37 -8.90
N LYS A 90 6.93 -10.55 -10.12
CA LYS A 90 5.95 -9.63 -10.71
C LYS A 90 4.64 -9.61 -9.91
N ALA A 91 4.15 -10.78 -9.50
CA ALA A 91 2.94 -10.88 -8.69
C ALA A 91 3.11 -10.17 -7.33
N GLN A 92 4.20 -10.45 -6.61
CA GLN A 92 4.49 -9.81 -5.32
C GLN A 92 4.71 -8.31 -5.46
N ALA A 93 5.47 -7.86 -6.45
CA ALA A 93 5.70 -6.43 -6.67
C ALA A 93 4.41 -5.69 -6.99
N GLY A 94 3.54 -6.26 -7.82
CA GLY A 94 2.22 -5.70 -8.12
C GLY A 94 1.32 -5.63 -6.88
N THR A 95 1.30 -6.69 -6.06
CA THR A 95 0.56 -6.72 -4.80
C THR A 95 1.06 -5.65 -3.83
N ILE A 96 2.39 -5.56 -3.66
CA ILE A 96 3.02 -4.60 -2.76
C ILE A 96 2.78 -3.17 -3.22
N LEU A 97 2.93 -2.88 -4.52
CA LEU A 97 2.67 -1.56 -5.08
C LEU A 97 1.20 -1.15 -4.89
N ARG A 98 0.27 -2.07 -5.14
CA ARG A 98 -1.17 -1.84 -4.94
C ARG A 98 -1.51 -1.61 -3.48
N LEU A 99 -0.90 -2.38 -2.58
CA LEU A 99 -1.07 -2.24 -1.14
C LEU A 99 -0.53 -0.88 -0.67
N TYR A 100 0.64 -0.47 -1.18
CA TYR A 100 1.22 0.83 -0.91
C TYR A 100 0.32 1.96 -1.43
N ALA A 101 -0.17 1.86 -2.67
CA ALA A 101 -1.13 2.83 -3.24
C ALA A 101 -2.42 2.94 -2.41
N PHE A 102 -2.89 1.82 -1.85
CA PHE A 102 -4.11 1.76 -1.06
C PHE A 102 -3.96 2.35 0.36
N TYR A 103 -2.77 2.21 0.96
CA TYR A 103 -2.51 2.66 2.33
C TYR A 103 -1.78 4.00 2.44
N GLU A 104 -1.00 4.38 1.42
CA GLU A 104 -0.21 5.62 1.32
C GLU A 104 -0.41 6.24 -0.08
N PRO A 105 -1.65 6.61 -0.46
CA PRO A 105 -1.97 7.10 -1.80
C PRO A 105 -1.16 8.33 -2.17
N LEU A 106 -1.16 9.37 -1.33
CA LEU A 106 -0.48 10.64 -1.62
C LEU A 106 0.99 10.42 -1.99
N ARG A 107 1.74 9.67 -1.17
CA ARG A 107 3.15 9.34 -1.44
C ARG A 107 3.32 8.59 -2.77
N THR A 108 2.44 7.62 -3.04
CA THR A 108 2.51 6.81 -4.26
C THR A 108 2.33 7.67 -5.51
N PHE A 109 1.28 8.47 -5.55
CA PHE A 109 0.99 9.34 -6.70
C PHE A 109 2.01 10.46 -6.84
N SER A 110 2.52 11.02 -5.73
CA SER A 110 3.62 11.98 -5.78
C SER A 110 4.87 11.39 -6.44
N TYR A 111 5.29 10.17 -6.07
CA TYR A 111 6.44 9.54 -6.72
C TYR A 111 6.23 9.30 -8.22
N ILE A 112 5.00 8.99 -8.65
CA ILE A 112 4.66 8.83 -10.06
C ILE A 112 4.67 10.18 -10.77
N ALA A 113 4.23 11.27 -10.11
CA ALA A 113 4.17 12.61 -10.70
C ALA A 113 5.54 13.27 -10.88
N VAL A 114 6.49 13.03 -9.97
CA VAL A 114 7.84 13.63 -9.97
C VAL A 114 8.54 13.58 -11.33
N PRO A 115 8.67 12.43 -12.03
CA PRO A 115 9.36 12.41 -13.32
C PRO A 115 8.67 13.29 -14.38
N PHE A 116 7.33 13.37 -14.39
CA PHE A 116 6.59 14.23 -15.31
C PHE A 116 6.77 15.71 -14.97
N LEU A 117 6.71 16.06 -13.69
CA LEU A 117 6.92 17.43 -13.23
C LEU A 117 8.35 17.90 -13.49
N LEU A 118 9.35 17.07 -13.21
CA LEU A 118 10.75 17.40 -13.45
C LEU A 118 11.06 17.51 -14.95
N ALA A 119 10.60 16.57 -15.77
CA ALA A 119 10.82 16.63 -17.22
C ALA A 119 10.07 17.81 -17.86
N GLY A 120 8.83 18.07 -17.43
CA GLY A 120 8.06 19.24 -17.86
C GLY A 120 8.74 20.56 -17.46
N ALA A 121 9.21 20.66 -16.22
CA ALA A 121 9.94 21.82 -15.72
C ALA A 121 11.27 22.02 -16.45
N ALA A 122 12.02 20.94 -16.73
CA ALA A 122 13.28 21.03 -17.47
C ALA A 122 13.09 21.57 -18.90
N LEU A 123 12.03 21.14 -19.60
CA LEU A 123 11.68 21.67 -20.92
C LEU A 123 11.24 23.14 -20.84
N TRP A 124 10.48 23.51 -19.82
CA TRP A 124 10.07 24.89 -19.55
C TRP A 124 11.25 25.80 -19.24
N ILE A 125 12.15 25.38 -18.36
CA ILE A 125 13.36 26.13 -18.00
C ILE A 125 14.27 26.28 -19.22
N ARG A 126 14.45 25.21 -20.01
CA ARG A 126 15.20 25.26 -21.26
C ARG A 126 14.61 26.31 -22.20
N PHE A 127 13.28 26.34 -22.39
CA PHE A 127 12.63 27.37 -23.20
C PHE A 127 12.91 28.78 -22.65
N LEU A 128 12.78 28.97 -21.33
CA LEU A 128 12.96 30.27 -20.68
C LEU A 128 14.39 30.82 -20.85
N ILE A 129 15.41 29.97 -20.72
CA ILE A 129 16.82 30.36 -20.95
C ILE A 129 17.02 30.82 -22.39
N ASN A 130 16.56 30.04 -23.38
CA ASN A 130 16.73 30.39 -24.79
C ASN A 130 15.95 31.66 -25.19
N TYR A 131 14.79 31.90 -24.55
CA TYR A 131 14.00 33.11 -24.74
C TYR A 131 14.71 34.36 -24.20
N LEU A 132 15.31 34.26 -23.01
CA LEU A 132 16.03 35.37 -22.36
C LEU A 132 17.41 35.65 -23.01
N SER A 133 18.07 34.63 -23.56
CA SER A 133 19.35 34.78 -24.26
C SER A 133 19.25 35.44 -25.64
N GLY A 134 18.04 35.76 -26.11
CA GLY A 134 17.83 36.53 -27.34
C GLY A 134 18.22 35.79 -28.64
N GLU A 135 18.29 34.46 -28.62
CA GLU A 135 18.63 33.69 -29.83
C GLU A 135 17.59 33.89 -30.94
N SER A 136 18.05 34.25 -32.14
CA SER A 136 17.24 34.41 -33.34
C SER A 136 16.69 33.05 -33.81
N GLY A 137 15.50 32.69 -33.31
CA GLY A 137 14.86 31.41 -33.65
C GLY A 137 13.75 30.94 -32.70
N VAL A 138 13.11 31.85 -31.97
CA VAL A 138 12.12 31.56 -30.91
C VAL A 138 11.01 30.59 -31.36
N GLY A 139 10.62 30.63 -32.64
CA GLY A 139 9.62 29.72 -33.22
C GLY A 139 9.98 28.23 -33.17
N ARG A 140 11.27 27.86 -33.16
CA ARG A 140 11.69 26.44 -33.06
C ARG A 140 11.44 25.83 -31.69
N PHE A 141 11.34 26.65 -30.64
CA PHE A 141 11.17 26.16 -29.27
C PHE A 141 9.72 26.03 -28.82
N VAL A 142 8.74 26.42 -29.65
CA VAL A 142 7.30 26.29 -29.36
C VAL A 142 6.94 24.83 -29.06
N GLN A 143 7.54 23.86 -29.75
CA GLN A 143 7.31 22.43 -29.49
C GLN A 143 7.77 22.00 -28.09
N SER A 144 8.90 22.54 -27.60
CA SER A 144 9.39 22.26 -26.25
C SER A 144 8.48 22.83 -25.17
N LEU A 145 7.89 24.01 -25.43
CA LEU A 145 6.92 24.64 -24.54
C LEU A 145 5.60 23.86 -24.50
N THR A 146 5.09 23.41 -25.65
CA THR A 146 3.86 22.61 -25.73
C THR A 146 4.04 21.27 -25.04
N LEU A 147 5.14 20.56 -25.29
CA LEU A 147 5.46 19.31 -24.59
C LEU A 147 5.67 19.53 -23.09
N GLY A 148 6.42 20.56 -22.71
CA GLY A 148 6.66 20.91 -21.30
C GLY A 148 5.36 21.18 -20.56
N THR A 149 4.46 21.97 -21.16
CA THR A 149 3.12 22.27 -20.61
C THR A 149 2.28 21.01 -20.48
N GLY A 150 2.27 20.15 -21.51
CA GLY A 150 1.57 18.86 -21.46
C GLY A 150 2.07 17.95 -20.34
N LEU A 151 3.39 17.84 -20.16
CA LEU A 151 4.00 17.06 -19.09
C LEU A 151 3.70 17.62 -17.70
N LEU A 152 3.76 18.95 -17.52
CA LEU A 152 3.40 19.60 -16.27
C LEU A 152 1.92 19.39 -15.94
N LEU A 153 1.04 19.48 -16.92
CA LEU A 153 -0.40 19.25 -16.76
C LEU A 153 -0.67 17.81 -16.31
N VAL A 154 -0.07 16.82 -16.98
CA VAL A 154 -0.17 15.40 -16.58
C VAL A 154 0.37 15.19 -15.16
N GLY A 155 1.55 15.73 -14.84
CA GLY A 155 2.13 15.63 -13.51
C GLY A 155 1.22 16.23 -12.42
N THR A 156 0.62 17.38 -12.71
CA THR A 156 -0.32 18.06 -11.79
C THR A 156 -1.60 17.24 -11.59
N LEU A 157 -2.18 16.68 -12.67
CA LEU A 157 -3.34 15.80 -12.57
C LEU A 157 -3.06 14.56 -11.72
N ILE A 158 -1.88 13.96 -11.86
CA ILE A 158 -1.47 12.80 -11.04
C ILE A 158 -1.45 13.19 -9.55
N VAL A 159 -0.92 14.38 -9.20
CA VAL A 159 -0.92 14.87 -7.81
C VAL A 159 -2.36 15.09 -7.30
N LEU A 160 -3.24 15.68 -8.12
CA LEU A 160 -4.65 15.87 -7.77
C LEU A 160 -5.37 14.54 -7.49
N PHE A 161 -5.15 13.51 -8.32
CA PHE A 161 -5.65 12.16 -8.05
C PHE A 161 -5.06 11.56 -6.78
N GLY A 162 -3.79 11.86 -6.46
CA GLY A 162 -3.17 11.48 -5.20
C GLY A 162 -3.87 12.06 -3.98
N ILE A 163 -4.25 13.34 -4.03
CA ILE A 163 -5.01 14.01 -2.97
C ILE A 163 -6.41 13.40 -2.85
N GLN A 164 -7.10 13.19 -3.98
CA GLN A 164 -8.44 12.58 -3.99
C GLN A 164 -8.43 11.16 -3.40
N ALA A 165 -7.40 10.37 -3.70
CA ALA A 165 -7.22 9.05 -3.14
C ALA A 165 -6.92 9.09 -1.62
N ASP A 166 -6.18 10.09 -1.13
CA ASP A 166 -5.93 10.29 0.31
C ASP A 166 -7.23 10.60 1.07
N ILE A 167 -8.04 11.51 0.55
CA ILE A 167 -9.36 11.85 1.12
C ILE A 167 -10.25 10.60 1.14
N SER A 168 -10.28 9.83 0.05
CA SER A 168 -11.02 8.57 -0.02
C SER A 168 -10.53 7.54 1.01
N GLY A 169 -9.21 7.51 1.27
CA GLY A 169 -8.60 6.70 2.33
C GLY A 169 -9.10 7.07 3.73
N LYS A 170 -9.24 8.37 4.01
CA LYS A 170 -9.78 8.87 5.30
C LYS A 170 -11.25 8.51 5.47
N HIS A 171 -12.07 8.66 4.43
CA HIS A 171 -13.46 8.19 4.46
C HIS A 171 -13.56 6.70 4.78
N ARG A 172 -12.71 5.87 4.15
CA ARG A 172 -12.66 4.44 4.43
C ARG A 172 -12.32 4.15 5.89
N GLN A 173 -11.36 4.87 6.49
CA GLN A 173 -11.02 4.70 7.91
C GLN A 173 -12.21 5.01 8.82
N LEU A 174 -12.97 6.07 8.54
CA LEU A 174 -14.19 6.41 9.28
C LEU A 174 -15.25 5.31 9.14
N THR A 175 -15.45 4.77 7.94
CA THR A 175 -16.38 3.65 7.71
C THR A 175 -15.93 2.38 8.43
N GLN A 176 -14.63 2.09 8.48
CA GLN A 176 -14.10 0.94 9.22
C GLN A 176 -14.34 1.06 10.73
N GLU A 177 -14.15 2.25 11.29
CA GLU A 177 -14.46 2.52 12.70
C GLU A 177 -15.96 2.38 13.00
N MET A 178 -16.82 2.84 12.10
CA MET A 178 -18.27 2.66 12.19
C MET A 178 -18.66 1.17 12.18
N LEU A 179 -18.09 0.40 11.26
CA LEU A 179 -18.31 -1.05 11.16
C LEU A 179 -17.85 -1.77 12.44
N TYR A 180 -16.70 -1.39 13.00
CA TYR A 180 -16.20 -1.94 14.26
C TYR A 180 -17.20 -1.70 15.40
N ARG A 181 -17.70 -0.47 15.56
CA ARG A 181 -18.71 -0.15 16.58
C ARG A 181 -19.99 -0.94 16.38
N LEU A 182 -20.46 -1.09 15.15
CA LEU A 182 -21.64 -1.90 14.82
C LEU A 182 -21.46 -3.36 15.22
N LYS A 183 -20.36 -3.99 14.79
CA LYS A 183 -20.02 -5.37 15.18
C LYS A 183 -19.97 -5.55 16.69
N LYS A 184 -19.40 -4.58 17.42
CA LYS A 184 -19.32 -4.61 18.88
C LYS A 184 -20.69 -4.54 19.55
N MET A 185 -21.59 -3.70 19.04
CA MET A 185 -22.97 -3.60 19.52
C MET A 185 -23.76 -4.89 19.25
N GLU A 186 -23.63 -5.47 18.06
CA GLU A 186 -24.28 -6.75 17.71
C GLU A 186 -23.80 -7.89 18.60
N LEU A 187 -22.49 -7.97 18.86
CA LEU A 187 -21.94 -9.02 19.73
C LEU A 187 -22.35 -8.88 21.19
N ALA A 188 -22.58 -7.64 21.67
CA ALA A 188 -23.14 -7.41 23.00
C ALA A 188 -24.58 -7.93 23.08
N LYS A 189 -25.42 -7.60 22.08
CA LYS A 189 -26.81 -8.07 22.01
C LYS A 189 -26.93 -9.60 21.96
N VAL A 190 -26.03 -10.27 21.23
CA VAL A 190 -26.00 -11.74 21.19
C VAL A 190 -25.60 -12.31 22.55
N GLY A 191 -24.65 -11.69 23.25
CA GLY A 191 -24.28 -12.08 24.62
C GLY A 191 -25.46 -12.03 25.59
N ASP A 192 -26.22 -10.93 25.55
CA ASP A 192 -27.41 -10.76 26.40
C ASP A 192 -28.49 -11.81 26.07
N GLN A 193 -28.69 -12.14 24.78
CA GLN A 193 -29.67 -13.16 24.38
C GLN A 193 -29.28 -14.58 24.78
N VAL A 194 -27.98 -14.91 24.75
CA VAL A 194 -27.48 -16.23 25.16
C VAL A 194 -27.57 -16.38 26.68
N GLN A 195 -27.24 -15.34 27.46
CA GLN A 195 -27.43 -15.35 28.91
C GLN A 195 -28.90 -15.55 29.30
N VAL A 196 -29.82 -14.85 28.63
CA VAL A 196 -31.25 -15.03 28.89
C VAL A 196 -31.72 -16.44 28.53
N ALA A 197 -31.12 -17.11 27.53
CA ALA A 197 -31.48 -18.48 27.17
C ALA A 197 -30.89 -19.54 28.12
N ASP A 198 -29.74 -19.27 28.74
CA ASP A 198 -29.10 -20.15 29.72
C ASP A 198 -29.71 -20.02 31.14
N ASP A 199 -30.46 -18.95 31.41
CA ASP A 199 -31.17 -18.70 32.68
C ASP A 199 -32.58 -19.37 32.77
N PHE A 200 -33.02 -20.07 31.71
CA PHE A 200 -34.27 -20.87 31.68
C PHE A 200 -33.99 -22.37 31.59
#